data_AF-A0A922ZIA6-F1
#
_entry.id   AF-A0A922ZIA6-F1
#
_cell.length_a   1.000
_cell.length_b   1.000
_cell.length_c   1.000
_cell.angle_alpha   90.00
_cell.angle_beta   90.00
_cell.angle_gamma   90.00
#
_symmetry.space_group_name_H-M   'P 1'
#
loop_
_entity.id
_entity.type
_entity.pdbx_description
1 polymer ?
#
loop_
_entity_poly.entity_id
_entity_poly.type
_entity_poly.pdbx_seq_one_letter_code
_entity_poly.pdbx_strand_id
1 'polypeptide(L)'
;MKDDKINHIVTIFGSSKPNSGEEDYQIAYQLGKKLAEEGYTICNGGYAGTMEASARGARDGGGKTIGVITEHFNRSANDYILETVRVKTLTDRLLKLIELGDAYIVLKGSTGTLVELSMAWEFMNKSVIKEKPIIVYRDFWKPVIGTLTTELIHEGLENVTKFIRYANNADDCINILNSSLNRCNI
;
A
#
# COMPACT_ATOMS: atom_id res chain seq x y z
N MET A 1 -26.95 -17.05 -4.13
CA MET A 1 -26.33 -15.74 -4.39
C MET A 1 -25.08 -15.66 -3.55
N LYS A 2 -23.89 -15.58 -4.16
CA LYS A 2 -22.69 -15.18 -3.42
C LYS A 2 -22.89 -13.71 -3.11
N ASP A 3 -22.80 -13.32 -1.84
CA ASP A 3 -22.73 -11.91 -1.48
C ASP A 3 -21.60 -11.28 -2.32
N ASP A 4 -21.95 -10.28 -3.13
CA ASP A 4 -20.97 -9.43 -3.80
C ASP A 4 -20.30 -8.57 -2.72
N LYS A 5 -19.40 -9.19 -1.94
CA LYS A 5 -18.48 -8.47 -1.05
C LYS A 5 -17.79 -7.42 -1.92
N ILE A 6 -17.94 -6.16 -1.55
CA ILE A 6 -17.17 -5.05 -2.14
C ILE A 6 -15.70 -5.44 -2.02
N ASN A 7 -15.07 -5.68 -3.17
CA ASN A 7 -13.69 -6.14 -3.23
C ASN A 7 -12.78 -4.91 -3.15
N HIS A 8 -12.38 -4.57 -1.92
CA HIS A 8 -11.51 -3.43 -1.65
C HIS A 8 -10.08 -3.66 -2.15
N ILE A 9 -9.47 -2.62 -2.70
CA ILE A 9 -8.09 -2.66 -3.18
C ILE A 9 -7.16 -2.09 -2.10
N VAL A 10 -6.16 -2.87 -1.69
CA VAL A 10 -5.11 -2.42 -0.77
C VAL A 10 -3.83 -2.21 -1.58
N THR A 11 -3.38 -0.96 -1.68
CA THR A 11 -2.11 -0.65 -2.35
C THR A 11 -0.95 -0.77 -1.36
N ILE A 12 0.04 -1.59 -1.70
CA ILE A 12 1.23 -1.83 -0.87
C ILE A 12 2.44 -1.10 -1.45
N PHE A 13 3.04 -0.24 -0.65
CA PHE A 13 4.28 0.47 -0.95
C PHE A 13 5.46 -0.20 -0.22
N GLY A 14 6.62 -0.29 -0.86
CA GLY A 14 7.80 -0.88 -0.24
C GLY A 14 9.01 -1.04 -1.15
N SER A 15 10.07 -1.62 -0.60
CA SER A 15 11.37 -1.77 -1.25
C SER A 15 11.37 -2.76 -2.43
N SER A 16 12.06 -2.40 -3.52
CA SER A 16 12.32 -3.30 -4.65
C SER A 16 13.53 -4.23 -4.46
N LYS A 17 14.23 -4.14 -3.31
CA LYS A 17 15.52 -4.80 -3.08
C LYS A 17 15.47 -6.20 -2.44
N PRO A 18 14.62 -6.50 -1.44
CA PRO A 18 14.69 -7.77 -0.71
C PRO A 18 14.48 -8.97 -1.63
N ASN A 19 15.24 -10.03 -1.42
CA ASN A 19 15.09 -11.30 -2.12
C ASN A 19 14.28 -12.30 -1.27
N SER A 20 13.84 -13.40 -1.86
CA SER A 20 12.97 -14.39 -1.21
C SER A 20 13.49 -14.98 0.10
N GLY A 21 14.80 -14.97 0.34
CA GLY A 21 15.40 -15.44 1.60
C GLY A 21 15.46 -14.41 2.73
N GLU A 22 15.10 -13.15 2.46
CA GLU A 22 15.26 -12.04 3.40
C GLU A 22 13.97 -11.75 4.17
N GLU A 23 14.12 -11.25 5.40
CA GLU A 23 13.00 -11.00 6.33
C GLU A 23 11.96 -10.06 5.72
N ASP A 24 12.39 -8.94 5.11
CA ASP A 24 11.49 -7.95 4.50
C ASP A 24 10.64 -8.55 3.37
N TYR A 25 11.17 -9.53 2.62
CA TYR A 25 10.40 -10.25 1.60
C TYR A 25 9.37 -11.16 2.26
N GLN A 26 9.77 -11.94 3.26
CA GLN A 26 8.88 -12.86 3.96
C GLN A 26 7.72 -12.14 4.65
N ILE A 27 7.98 -10.97 5.23
CA ILE A 27 6.95 -10.09 5.79
C ILE A 27 5.94 -9.69 4.72
N ALA A 28 6.40 -9.19 3.58
CA ALA A 28 5.53 -8.76 2.49
C ALA A 28 4.71 -9.93 1.92
N TYR A 29 5.31 -11.11 1.80
CA TYR A 29 4.64 -12.33 1.38
C TYR A 29 3.52 -12.74 2.35
N GLN A 30 3.80 -12.82 3.65
CA GLN A 30 2.79 -13.20 4.65
C GLN A 30 1.66 -12.17 4.73
N LEU A 31 1.99 -10.88 4.62
CA LEU A 31 1.01 -9.81 4.56
C LEU A 31 0.10 -9.97 3.34
N GLY A 32 0.67 -10.13 2.14
CA GLY A 32 -0.10 -10.30 0.90
C GLY A 32 -1.03 -11.51 0.96
N LYS A 33 -0.55 -12.64 1.51
CA LYS A 33 -1.35 -13.85 1.69
C LYS A 33 -2.54 -13.63 2.61
N LYS A 34 -2.31 -13.09 3.81
CA LYS A 34 -3.37 -12.83 4.79
C LYS A 34 -4.43 -11.84 4.27
N LEU A 35 -4.00 -10.78 3.56
CA LEU A 35 -4.94 -9.84 2.96
C LEU A 35 -5.82 -10.50 1.88
N ALA A 36 -5.24 -11.36 1.04
CA ALA A 36 -5.99 -12.10 0.05
C ALA A 36 -6.98 -13.09 0.66
N GLU A 37 -6.60 -13.78 1.75
CA GLU A 37 -7.48 -14.69 2.51
C GLU A 37 -8.70 -13.95 3.09
N GLU A 38 -8.55 -12.67 3.46
CA GLU A 38 -9.65 -11.80 3.91
C GLU A 38 -10.52 -11.23 2.76
N GLY A 39 -10.11 -11.48 1.51
CA GLY A 39 -10.83 -11.05 0.30
C GLY A 39 -10.41 -9.68 -0.24
N TYR A 40 -9.27 -9.13 0.18
CA TYR A 40 -8.73 -7.91 -0.42
C TYR A 40 -8.01 -8.19 -1.74
N THR A 41 -8.09 -7.24 -2.68
CA THR A 41 -7.25 -7.22 -3.88
C THR A 41 -5.97 -6.44 -3.59
N ILE A 42 -4.82 -6.99 -3.94
CA ILE A 42 -3.53 -6.33 -3.73
C ILE A 42 -3.14 -5.52 -4.97
N CYS A 43 -2.86 -4.24 -4.78
CA CYS A 43 -2.25 -3.38 -5.78
C CYS A 43 -0.81 -3.05 -5.37
N ASN A 44 0.15 -3.08 -6.29
CA ASN A 44 1.49 -2.59 -6.04
C ASN A 44 2.18 -2.16 -7.35
N GLY A 45 3.46 -1.80 -7.23
CA GLY A 45 4.26 -1.33 -8.35
C GLY A 45 4.67 -2.37 -9.39
N GLY A 46 4.33 -3.64 -9.21
CA GLY A 46 4.46 -4.72 -10.20
C GLY A 46 5.86 -5.29 -10.43
N TYR A 47 6.90 -4.79 -9.76
CA TYR A 47 8.28 -5.21 -10.01
C TYR A 47 8.77 -6.24 -8.97
N ALA A 48 10.02 -6.12 -8.50
CA ALA A 48 10.67 -7.05 -7.59
C ALA A 48 10.51 -6.67 -6.10
N GLY A 49 11.17 -7.39 -5.21
CA GLY A 49 11.22 -7.05 -3.80
C GLY A 49 9.90 -7.30 -3.09
N THR A 50 9.51 -6.37 -2.21
CA THR A 50 8.26 -6.48 -1.45
C THR A 50 7.02 -6.43 -2.36
N MET A 51 7.13 -5.85 -3.57
CA MET A 51 6.06 -5.87 -4.57
C MET A 51 5.82 -7.29 -5.10
N GLU A 52 6.88 -7.98 -5.51
CA GLU A 52 6.78 -9.39 -5.92
C GLU A 52 6.32 -10.26 -4.77
N ALA A 53 6.91 -10.10 -3.59
CA ALA A 53 6.58 -10.89 -2.41
C ALA A 53 5.09 -10.78 -2.04
N SER A 54 4.57 -9.55 -1.96
CA SER A 54 3.15 -9.32 -1.62
C SER A 54 2.21 -9.82 -2.72
N ALA A 55 2.56 -9.67 -3.99
CA ALA A 55 1.79 -10.25 -5.09
C ALA A 55 1.79 -11.78 -5.02
N ARG A 56 2.96 -12.40 -4.81
CA ARG A 56 3.11 -13.85 -4.66
C ARG A 56 2.26 -14.37 -3.50
N GLY A 57 2.38 -13.74 -2.33
CA GLY A 57 1.58 -14.10 -1.16
C GLY A 57 0.08 -14.02 -1.46
N ALA A 58 -0.37 -12.94 -2.11
CA ALA A 58 -1.76 -12.77 -2.47
C ALA A 58 -2.26 -13.86 -3.45
N ARG A 59 -1.45 -14.24 -4.45
CA ARG A 59 -1.77 -15.35 -5.37
C ARG A 59 -1.90 -16.67 -4.63
N ASP A 60 -0.97 -16.96 -3.71
CA ASP A 60 -0.98 -18.19 -2.90
C ASP A 60 -2.15 -18.20 -1.88
N GLY A 61 -2.66 -17.02 -1.49
CA GLY A 61 -3.88 -16.85 -0.70
C GLY A 61 -5.18 -16.86 -1.52
N GLY A 62 -5.11 -17.08 -2.84
CA GLY A 62 -6.29 -17.13 -3.73
C GLY A 62 -6.84 -15.75 -4.14
N GLY A 63 -6.10 -14.67 -3.89
CA GLY A 63 -6.51 -13.30 -4.18
C GLY A 63 -6.14 -12.80 -5.59
N LYS A 64 -6.61 -11.59 -5.89
CA LYS A 64 -6.28 -10.85 -7.12
C LYS A 64 -5.14 -9.88 -6.88
N THR A 65 -4.34 -9.64 -7.92
CA THR A 65 -3.17 -8.77 -7.88
C THR A 65 -3.14 -7.82 -9.07
N ILE A 66 -2.89 -6.54 -8.80
CA ILE A 66 -2.78 -5.47 -9.78
C ILE A 66 -1.36 -4.88 -9.71
N GLY A 67 -0.68 -4.80 -10.85
CA GLY A 67 0.65 -4.22 -10.98
C GLY A 67 0.62 -2.95 -11.82
N VAL A 68 0.94 -1.80 -11.23
CA VAL A 68 1.05 -0.53 -11.94
C VAL A 68 2.49 -0.30 -12.39
N ILE A 69 2.75 -0.51 -13.68
CA ILE A 69 4.08 -0.40 -14.29
C ILE A 69 4.17 0.82 -15.21
N THR A 70 5.39 1.31 -15.43
CA THR A 70 5.66 2.46 -16.30
C THR A 70 6.62 2.08 -17.42
N GLU A 71 6.38 2.64 -18.61
CA GLU A 71 7.28 2.54 -19.75
C GLU A 71 8.68 3.08 -19.44
N HIS A 72 8.81 4.02 -18.49
CA HIS A 72 10.09 4.61 -18.08
C HIS A 72 11.14 3.57 -17.67
N PHE A 73 10.74 2.49 -16.98
CA PHE A 73 11.67 1.45 -16.55
C PHE A 73 11.89 0.35 -17.60
N ASN A 74 11.11 0.33 -18.69
CA ASN A 74 11.14 -0.69 -19.74
C ASN A 74 11.16 -2.13 -19.20
N ARG A 75 10.31 -2.42 -18.20
CA ARG A 75 10.20 -3.72 -17.54
C ARG A 75 8.77 -4.25 -17.60
N SER A 76 8.65 -5.57 -17.62
CA SER A 76 7.38 -6.26 -17.41
C SER A 76 7.06 -6.38 -15.92
N ALA A 77 5.79 -6.59 -15.61
CA ALA A 77 5.37 -6.97 -14.27
C ALA A 77 5.92 -8.36 -13.91
N ASN A 78 6.06 -8.66 -12.61
CA ASN A 78 6.42 -9.99 -12.13
C ASN A 78 5.29 -11.01 -12.38
N ASP A 79 5.64 -12.30 -12.34
CA ASP A 79 4.73 -13.41 -12.69
C ASP A 79 3.52 -13.57 -11.76
N TYR A 80 3.51 -12.88 -10.62
CA TYR A 80 2.44 -12.94 -9.63
C TYR A 80 1.43 -11.81 -9.80
N ILE A 81 1.59 -10.92 -10.79
CA ILE A 81 0.61 -9.91 -11.18
C ILE A 81 -0.42 -10.50 -12.14
N LEU A 82 -1.69 -10.50 -11.73
CA LEU A 82 -2.81 -10.96 -12.55
C LEU A 82 -3.24 -9.91 -13.57
N GLU A 83 -3.37 -8.66 -13.14
CA GLU A 83 -3.76 -7.54 -13.98
C GLU A 83 -2.65 -6.48 -14.01
N THR A 84 -2.21 -6.09 -15.20
CA THR A 84 -1.17 -5.09 -15.37
C THR A 84 -1.77 -3.79 -15.89
N VAL A 85 -1.58 -2.70 -15.14
CA VAL A 85 -1.87 -1.34 -15.61
C VAL A 85 -0.57 -0.71 -16.08
N ARG A 86 -0.43 -0.52 -17.40
CA ARG A 86 0.74 0.12 -18.00
C ARG A 86 0.48 1.60 -18.25
N VAL A 87 1.38 2.45 -17.76
CA VAL A 87 1.33 3.91 -17.96
C VAL A 87 2.64 4.43 -18.58
N LYS A 88 2.60 5.64 -19.13
CA LYS A 88 3.74 6.23 -19.84
C LYS A 88 4.81 6.75 -18.87
N THR A 89 4.41 7.54 -17.88
CA THR A 89 5.36 8.26 -17.01
C THR A 89 5.40 7.72 -15.58
N LEU A 90 6.45 8.08 -14.83
CA LEU A 90 6.53 7.78 -13.40
C LEU A 90 5.44 8.52 -12.61
N THR A 91 5.08 9.74 -13.02
CA THR A 91 4.01 10.53 -12.39
C THR A 91 2.65 9.87 -12.56
N ASP A 92 2.34 9.41 -13.77
CA ASP A 92 1.10 8.66 -14.03
C ASP A 92 1.02 7.38 -13.19
N ARG A 93 2.17 6.74 -12.95
CA ARG A 93 2.25 5.53 -12.14
C ARG A 93 1.93 5.83 -10.68
N LEU A 94 2.51 6.89 -10.13
CA LEU A 94 2.22 7.33 -8.77
C LEU A 94 0.74 7.69 -8.62
N LEU A 95 0.20 8.49 -9.54
CA LEU A 95 -1.22 8.85 -9.56
C LEU A 95 -2.13 7.61 -9.58
N LYS A 96 -1.84 6.65 -10.46
CA LYS A 96 -2.65 5.45 -10.61
C LYS A 96 -2.60 4.54 -9.38
N LEU A 97 -1.46 4.43 -8.70
CA LEU A 97 -1.34 3.69 -7.43
C LEU A 97 -2.21 4.30 -6.32
N ILE A 98 -2.30 5.63 -6.26
CA ILE A 98 -3.15 6.37 -5.32
C ILE A 98 -4.64 6.26 -5.70
N GLU A 99 -4.94 6.36 -6.99
CA GLU A 99 -6.31 6.27 -7.51
C GLU A 99 -6.95 4.91 -7.20
N LEU A 100 -6.21 3.82 -7.42
CA LEU A 100 -6.73 2.45 -7.28
C LEU A 100 -6.91 2.00 -5.83
N GLY A 101 -6.07 2.43 -4.89
CA GLY A 101 -6.09 1.92 -3.53
C GLY A 101 -7.24 2.50 -2.70
N ASP A 102 -8.04 1.68 -2.04
CA ASP A 102 -8.99 2.08 -0.99
C ASP A 102 -8.30 2.25 0.38
N ALA A 103 -7.11 1.66 0.51
CA ALA A 103 -6.23 1.77 1.65
C ALA A 103 -4.78 1.60 1.21
N TYR A 104 -3.84 2.07 2.04
CA TYR A 104 -2.41 1.98 1.77
C TYR A 104 -1.70 1.27 2.91
N ILE A 105 -0.83 0.32 2.60
CA ILE A 105 0.11 -0.25 3.58
C ILE A 105 1.53 0.10 3.16
N VAL A 106 2.27 0.71 4.09
CA VAL A 106 3.62 1.21 3.87
C VAL A 106 4.62 0.32 4.57
N LEU A 107 5.28 -0.53 3.79
CA LEU A 107 6.39 -1.38 4.24
C LEU A 107 7.71 -0.59 4.24
N LYS A 108 8.75 -1.19 4.82
CA LYS A 108 10.11 -0.65 4.74
C LYS A 108 10.52 -0.44 3.28
N GLY A 109 11.10 0.72 3.01
CA GLY A 109 11.37 1.20 1.67
C GLY A 109 12.43 2.29 1.63
N SER A 110 12.59 2.89 0.46
CA SER A 110 13.51 4.02 0.24
C SER A 110 12.73 5.24 -0.23
N THR A 111 13.39 6.18 -0.91
CA THR A 111 12.80 7.44 -1.39
C THR A 111 11.58 7.24 -2.29
N GLY A 112 11.53 6.17 -3.08
CA GLY A 112 10.33 5.84 -3.88
C GLY A 112 9.09 5.58 -3.00
N THR A 113 9.25 4.78 -1.95
CA THR A 113 8.19 4.50 -0.97
C THR A 113 7.81 5.76 -0.19
N LEU A 114 8.78 6.63 0.11
CA LEU A 114 8.51 7.92 0.73
C LEU A 114 7.65 8.82 -0.17
N VAL A 115 7.90 8.86 -1.48
CA VAL A 115 7.10 9.63 -2.44
C VAL A 115 5.66 9.08 -2.52
N GLU A 116 5.50 7.76 -2.52
CA GLU A 116 4.18 7.12 -2.51
C GLU A 116 3.40 7.47 -1.22
N LEU A 117 4.06 7.38 -0.06
CA LEU A 117 3.51 7.78 1.23
C LEU A 117 3.14 9.28 1.26
N SER A 118 4.06 10.16 0.87
CA SER A 118 3.85 11.61 0.95
C SER A 118 2.76 12.08 -0.01
N MET A 119 2.65 11.46 -1.19
CA MET A 119 1.62 11.79 -2.16
C MET A 119 0.24 11.36 -1.68
N ALA A 120 0.09 10.13 -1.16
CA ALA A 120 -1.17 9.68 -0.57
C ALA A 120 -1.61 10.61 0.57
N TRP A 121 -0.65 10.96 1.45
CA TRP A 121 -0.87 11.84 2.59
C TRP A 121 -1.31 13.24 2.15
N GLU A 122 -0.56 13.89 1.26
CA GLU A 122 -0.83 15.25 0.82
C GLU A 122 -2.15 15.35 0.03
N PHE A 123 -2.44 14.36 -0.80
CA PHE A 123 -3.68 14.34 -1.57
C PHE A 123 -4.92 14.29 -0.68
N MET A 124 -4.84 13.60 0.47
CA MET A 124 -5.91 13.63 1.46
C MET A 124 -5.95 14.94 2.25
N ASN A 125 -4.79 15.52 2.61
CA ASN A 125 -4.75 16.81 3.30
C ASN A 125 -5.40 17.94 2.45
N LYS A 126 -5.21 17.89 1.14
CA LYS A 126 -5.78 18.86 0.18
C LYS A 126 -7.16 18.47 -0.35
N SER A 127 -7.76 17.39 0.16
CA SER A 127 -9.06 16.87 -0.30
C SER A 127 -9.11 16.59 -1.81
N VAL A 128 -7.95 16.29 -2.42
CA VAL A 128 -7.86 15.84 -3.82
C VAL A 128 -8.47 14.44 -3.96
N ILE A 129 -8.33 13.62 -2.91
CA ILE A 129 -8.99 12.31 -2.79
C ILE A 129 -9.73 12.23 -1.45
N LYS A 130 -10.67 11.29 -1.35
CA LYS A 130 -11.34 10.94 -0.09
C LYS A 130 -10.32 10.41 0.93
N GLU A 131 -10.65 10.57 2.21
CA GLU A 131 -9.86 10.03 3.32
C GLU A 131 -9.83 8.50 3.25
N LYS A 132 -8.63 7.92 3.29
CA LYS A 132 -8.35 6.49 3.19
C LYS A 132 -7.28 6.14 4.24
N PRO A 133 -7.32 4.96 4.88
CA PRO A 133 -6.34 4.62 5.90
C PRO A 133 -4.94 4.41 5.27
N ILE A 134 -3.94 5.08 5.85
CA ILE A 134 -2.51 4.79 5.62
C ILE A 134 -2.02 3.98 6.82
N ILE A 135 -1.62 2.74 6.59
CA ILE A 135 -1.12 1.83 7.62
C ILE A 135 0.39 1.73 7.49
N VAL A 136 1.10 2.27 8.46
CA VAL A 136 2.55 2.16 8.57
C VAL A 136 2.89 0.84 9.25
N TYR A 137 3.59 -0.01 8.51
CA TYR A 137 3.92 -1.35 8.99
C TYR A 137 5.26 -1.34 9.72
N ARG A 138 5.25 -1.81 10.97
CA ARG A 138 6.39 -1.82 11.90
C ARG A 138 6.98 -0.42 12.11
N ASP A 139 8.19 -0.37 12.66
CA ASP A 139 8.75 0.86 13.22
C ASP A 139 9.53 1.72 12.22
N PHE A 140 9.85 1.20 11.03
CA PHE A 140 10.80 1.83 10.11
C PHE A 140 10.47 3.29 9.77
N TRP A 141 9.20 3.60 9.49
CA TRP A 141 8.76 4.95 9.12
C TRP A 141 8.35 5.82 10.31
N LYS A 142 8.23 5.26 11.53
CA LYS A 142 7.80 6.02 12.72
C LYS A 142 8.69 7.23 13.01
N PRO A 143 10.04 7.14 12.97
CA PRO A 143 10.88 8.31 13.21
C PRO A 143 10.66 9.42 12.18
N VAL A 144 10.54 9.08 10.89
CA VAL A 144 10.33 10.06 9.80
C VAL A 144 9.00 10.78 9.97
N ILE A 145 7.92 10.02 10.18
CA ILE A 145 6.58 10.58 10.39
C ILE A 145 6.54 11.40 11.67
N GLY A 146 7.21 10.94 12.74
CA GLY A 146 7.34 11.67 14.00
C GLY A 146 8.00 13.03 13.81
N THR A 147 9.15 13.08 13.13
CA THR A 147 9.84 14.35 12.81
C THR A 147 8.95 15.27 12.00
N LEU A 148 8.36 14.79 10.90
CA LEU A 148 7.47 15.62 10.07
C LEU A 148 6.27 16.15 10.87
N THR A 149 5.68 15.32 11.72
CA THR A 149 4.54 15.73 12.54
C THR A 149 4.91 16.85 13.51
N THR A 150 6.07 16.73 14.17
CA THR A 150 6.58 17.79 15.07
C THR A 150 6.78 19.10 14.32
N GLU A 151 7.46 19.06 13.16
CA GLU A 151 7.75 20.27 12.39
C GLU A 151 6.49 20.92 11.78
N LEU A 152 5.55 20.13 11.27
CA LEU A 152 4.33 20.64 10.61
C LEU A 152 3.32 21.25 11.59
N ILE A 153 3.31 20.82 12.85
CA ILE A 153 2.50 21.47 13.90
C ILE A 153 2.94 22.93 14.08
N HIS A 154 4.24 23.23 13.92
CA HIS A 154 4.74 24.60 13.97
C HIS A 154 4.23 25.48 12.81
N GLU A 155 3.79 24.87 11.70
CA GLU A 155 3.20 25.57 10.54
C GLU A 155 1.67 25.70 10.61
N GLY A 156 1.04 25.28 11.71
CA GLY A 156 -0.41 25.45 11.94
C GLY A 156 -1.30 24.39 11.29
N LEU A 157 -0.73 23.28 10.82
CA LEU A 157 -1.49 22.12 10.38
C LEU A 157 -1.89 21.29 11.61
N GLU A 158 -3.15 21.38 12.01
CA GLU A 158 -3.70 20.54 13.07
C GLU A 158 -3.99 19.11 12.57
N ASN A 159 -3.66 18.12 13.39
CA ASN A 159 -4.00 16.71 13.17
C ASN A 159 -3.48 16.12 11.84
N VAL A 160 -2.25 16.47 11.45
CA VAL A 160 -1.60 15.99 10.21
C VAL A 160 -1.59 14.48 10.04
N THR A 161 -1.62 13.71 11.14
CA THR A 161 -1.59 12.24 11.12
C THR A 161 -2.97 11.59 11.18
N LYS A 162 -4.07 12.33 10.98
CA LYS A 162 -5.45 11.78 11.09
C LYS A 162 -5.71 10.52 10.25
N PHE A 163 -4.98 10.33 9.15
CA PHE A 163 -5.09 9.17 8.26
C PHE A 163 -4.12 8.03 8.57
N ILE A 164 -3.11 8.29 9.41
CA ILE A 164 -2.03 7.36 9.68
C ILE A 164 -2.42 6.44 10.83
N ARG A 165 -2.20 5.15 10.64
CA ARG A 165 -2.36 4.08 11.64
C ARG A 165 -1.08 3.26 11.67
N TYR A 166 -0.80 2.61 12.78
CA TYR A 166 0.39 1.78 12.94
C TYR A 166 -0.02 0.33 13.17
N ALA A 167 0.66 -0.58 12.48
CA ALA A 167 0.48 -2.03 12.59
C ALA A 167 1.83 -2.69 12.85
N ASN A 168 1.90 -3.63 13.79
CA ASN A 168 3.14 -4.37 14.09
C ASN A 168 3.20 -5.70 13.34
N ASN A 169 2.04 -6.23 12.94
CA ASN A 169 1.88 -7.49 12.24
C ASN A 169 0.71 -7.42 11.23
N ALA A 170 0.53 -8.48 10.44
CA ALA A 170 -0.51 -8.52 9.41
C ALA A 170 -1.94 -8.54 9.98
N ASP A 171 -2.16 -9.10 11.16
CA ASP A 171 -3.48 -9.14 11.80
C ASP A 171 -3.90 -7.73 12.27
N ASP A 172 -2.95 -6.92 12.76
CA ASP A 172 -3.18 -5.50 13.05
C ASP A 172 -3.65 -4.76 11.79
N CYS A 173 -3.01 -5.00 10.63
CA CYS A 173 -3.43 -4.41 9.35
C CYS A 173 -4.87 -4.78 9.02
N ILE A 174 -5.22 -6.07 9.09
CA ILE A 174 -6.56 -6.56 8.79
C ILE A 174 -7.60 -5.92 9.72
N ASN A 175 -7.32 -5.85 11.02
CA ASN A 175 -8.23 -5.23 11.98
C ASN A 175 -8.46 -3.75 11.67
N ILE A 176 -7.40 -3.01 11.33
CA ILE A 176 -7.50 -1.60 10.92
C ILE A 176 -8.33 -1.47 9.64
N LEU A 177 -8.05 -2.28 8.61
CA LEU A 177 -8.76 -2.26 7.34
C LEU A 177 -10.25 -2.59 7.52
N ASN A 178 -10.56 -3.67 8.23
CA ASN A 178 -11.94 -4.08 8.51
C ASN A 178 -12.69 -2.97 9.26
N SER A 179 -12.06 -2.34 10.26
CA SER A 179 -12.69 -1.26 11.01
C SER A 179 -12.85 0.04 10.21
N SER A 180 -12.02 0.29 9.19
CA SER A 180 -12.02 1.54 8.43
C SER A 180 -12.90 1.45 7.17
N LEU A 181 -12.89 0.30 6.49
CA LEU A 181 -13.55 0.12 5.20
C LEU A 181 -14.98 -0.43 5.36
N ASN A 182 -15.24 -1.26 6.37
CA ASN A 182 -16.59 -1.81 6.60
C ASN A 182 -17.54 -0.83 7.32
N ARG A 183 -17.04 0.31 7.84
CA ARG A 183 -17.87 1.37 8.46
C ARG A 183 -18.65 2.22 7.45
N CYS A 184 -18.40 2.09 6.15
CA CYS A 184 -19.15 2.81 5.12
C CYS A 184 -20.50 2.16 4.73
N ASN A 185 -20.92 1.09 5.42
CA ASN A 185 -22.15 0.34 5.14
C ASN A 185 -23.23 0.45 6.23
N ILE A 186 -23.20 1.49 7.08
CA ILE A 186 -24.27 1.78 8.06
C ILE A 186 -24.73 3.23 7.89
#